data_AF-A0A1J5D113-F1
#
_entry.id   AF-A0A1J5D113-F1
#
_cell.length_a   1.000
_cell.length_b   1.000
_cell.length_c   1.000
_cell.angle_alpha   90.00
_cell.angle_beta   90.00
_cell.angle_gamma   90.00
#
_symmetry.space_group_name_H-M   'P 1'
#
loop_
_entity.id
_entity.type
_entity.pdbx_description
1 polymer ?
#
loop_
_entity_poly.entity_id
_entity_poly.type
_entity_poly.pdbx_seq_one_letter_code
_entity_poly.pdbx_strand_id
1 'polypeptide(L)'
;MPLVAITPLTQSCYETILNRFSHYSLIAHEDSINELKTIFNFRANTFYSNPINRLEKIKDLPRFDGVSLKGSAIKLLLDGQAGGWIGNKNSRVQAFFFSDVIDSINDEIDDPDEFCNKVTMKMKQKIESFDNFLTPINGLLSIESKNILSYWGHHNISSTLLSESKNISIRILPNCETSEMFERLPSAIRRDSYHYHMLKKEKVDVILVGDANYKKNICSCQTCMKYDCEIVILTDTRRKELLNLI
;
A
#
# COMPACT_ATOMS: atom_id res chain seq x y z
N MET A 1 0.66 -16.15 8.95
CA MET A 1 1.15 -14.84 8.50
C MET A 1 -0.05 -13.96 8.15
N PRO A 2 -0.03 -12.64 8.34
CA PRO A 2 -0.75 -11.78 7.40
C PRO A 2 -0.22 -10.34 7.47
N LEU A 3 -0.98 -9.51 6.80
CA LEU A 3 -0.91 -8.07 6.75
C LEU A 3 0.40 -7.57 6.16
N VAL A 4 0.50 -7.88 4.88
CA VAL A 4 1.11 -6.95 3.94
C VAL A 4 0.31 -5.63 4.03
N ALA A 5 0.75 -4.73 4.92
CA ALA A 5 0.40 -3.33 4.85
C ALA A 5 1.21 -2.74 3.69
N ILE A 6 0.62 -2.64 2.50
CA ILE A 6 1.30 -1.97 1.39
C ILE A 6 1.28 -0.46 1.61
N THR A 7 2.41 0.01 2.13
CA THR A 7 3.01 1.31 1.81
C THR A 7 4.50 1.04 1.51
N PRO A 8 5.17 1.81 0.64
CA PRO A 8 6.21 1.32 -0.25
C PRO A 8 7.26 0.49 0.48
N LEU A 9 7.33 -0.79 0.11
CA LEU A 9 8.39 -1.68 0.52
C LEU A 9 9.64 -1.23 -0.23
N THR A 10 10.70 -0.86 0.48
CA THR A 10 12.00 -0.59 -0.12
C THR A 10 12.53 -1.85 -0.81
N GLN A 11 13.55 -1.72 -1.66
CA GLN A 11 14.28 -2.88 -2.17
C GLN A 11 14.66 -3.89 -1.07
N SER A 12 15.11 -3.43 0.10
CA SER A 12 15.44 -4.31 1.22
C SER A 12 14.23 -5.10 1.75
N CYS A 13 13.03 -4.51 1.72
CA CYS A 13 11.81 -5.22 2.08
C CYS A 13 11.47 -6.30 1.04
N TYR A 14 11.60 -6.00 -0.25
CA TYR A 14 11.40 -7.00 -1.30
C TYR A 14 12.46 -8.11 -1.25
N GLU A 15 13.74 -7.78 -1.03
CA GLU A 15 14.81 -8.76 -0.82
C GLU A 15 14.53 -9.64 0.40
N THR A 16 14.06 -9.05 1.50
CA THR A 16 13.68 -9.80 2.69
C THR A 16 12.54 -10.78 2.38
N ILE A 17 11.47 -10.34 1.72
CA ILE A 17 10.34 -11.22 1.37
C ILE A 17 10.80 -12.31 0.37
N LEU A 18 11.49 -11.93 -0.70
CA LEU A 18 11.85 -12.81 -1.81
C LEU A 18 12.99 -13.79 -1.47
N ASN A 19 13.93 -13.40 -0.60
CA ASN A 19 15.09 -14.23 -0.26
C ASN A 19 14.90 -14.96 1.06
N ARG A 20 14.34 -14.29 2.08
CA ARG A 20 14.15 -14.90 3.41
C ARG A 20 12.83 -15.64 3.51
N PHE A 21 11.74 -15.10 2.96
CA PHE A 21 10.39 -15.62 3.24
C PHE A 21 9.71 -16.34 2.08
N SER A 22 10.33 -16.45 0.91
CA SER A 22 9.73 -17.04 -0.30
C SER A 22 9.41 -18.54 -0.19
N HIS A 23 10.07 -19.25 0.71
CA HIS A 23 9.84 -20.68 0.97
C HIS A 23 8.82 -20.94 2.09
N TYR A 24 8.29 -19.89 2.73
CA TYR A 24 7.31 -20.02 3.80
C TYR A 24 5.90 -20.12 3.25
N SER A 25 5.03 -20.84 3.98
CA SER A 25 3.59 -20.83 3.74
C SER A 25 2.99 -19.50 4.19
N LEU A 26 2.79 -18.59 3.24
CA LEU A 26 2.19 -17.29 3.51
C LEU A 26 0.67 -17.43 3.60
N ILE A 27 0.05 -16.77 4.57
CA ILE A 27 -1.40 -16.63 4.66
C ILE A 27 -1.73 -15.14 4.84
N ALA A 28 -2.97 -14.75 4.57
CA ALA A 28 -3.55 -13.44 4.86
C ALA A 28 -5.06 -13.58 5.09
N HIS A 29 -5.72 -12.60 5.71
CA HIS A 29 -7.18 -12.61 5.84
C HIS A 29 -7.84 -11.72 4.79
N GLU A 30 -9.09 -12.02 4.42
CA GLU A 30 -9.87 -11.24 3.45
C GLU A 30 -9.96 -9.75 3.79
N ASP A 31 -10.07 -9.39 5.08
CA ASP A 31 -10.09 -7.98 5.50
C ASP A 31 -8.83 -7.21 5.07
N SER A 32 -7.67 -7.88 5.11
CA SER A 32 -6.41 -7.32 4.63
C SER A 32 -6.46 -6.99 3.13
N ILE A 33 -7.06 -7.87 2.34
CA ILE A 33 -7.21 -7.68 0.89
C ILE A 33 -8.22 -6.57 0.59
N ASN A 34 -9.31 -6.52 1.34
CA ASN A 34 -10.35 -5.49 1.20
C ASN A 34 -9.81 -4.09 1.58
N GLU A 35 -8.99 -3.97 2.62
CA GLU A 35 -8.33 -2.71 2.97
C GLU A 35 -7.46 -2.19 1.82
N LEU A 36 -6.73 -3.09 1.15
CA LEU A 36 -5.89 -2.73 0.00
C LEU A 36 -6.72 -2.30 -1.21
N LYS A 37 -7.82 -2.99 -1.53
CA LYS A 37 -8.74 -2.60 -2.62
C LYS A 37 -9.43 -1.26 -2.34
N THR A 38 -9.66 -0.93 -1.07
CA THR A 38 -10.39 0.30 -0.69
C THR A 38 -9.51 1.55 -0.63
N ILE A 39 -8.18 1.42 -0.71
CA ILE A 39 -7.26 2.56 -0.63
C ILE A 39 -7.45 3.62 -1.73
N PHE A 40 -8.04 3.23 -2.87
CA PHE A 40 -8.37 4.13 -3.98
C PHE A 40 -9.83 4.58 -4.00
N ASN A 41 -10.66 3.95 -3.17
CA ASN A 41 -12.10 4.22 -3.06
C ASN A 41 -12.45 5.27 -1.99
N PHE A 42 -11.48 5.71 -1.17
CA PHE A 42 -11.73 6.71 -0.12
C PHE A 42 -12.44 7.97 -0.68
N ARG A 43 -13.69 8.14 -0.26
CA ARG A 43 -14.54 9.32 -0.43
C ARG A 43 -14.89 9.87 0.95
N ALA A 44 -13.90 10.29 1.73
CA ALA A 44 -14.19 10.85 3.04
C ALA A 44 -14.46 12.36 2.90
N ASN A 45 -15.72 12.74 3.13
CA ASN A 45 -16.12 14.13 3.26
C ASN A 45 -15.22 14.83 4.29
N THR A 46 -14.73 16.00 3.89
CA THR A 46 -13.88 16.99 4.57
C THR A 46 -12.35 16.95 4.38
N PHE A 47 -11.66 15.82 4.18
CA PHE A 47 -10.19 15.84 4.08
C PHE A 47 -9.54 14.90 3.06
N TYR A 48 -10.29 14.00 2.41
CA TYR A 48 -9.72 12.98 1.51
C TYR A 48 -10.60 12.79 0.28
N SER A 49 -10.21 13.39 -0.84
CA SER A 49 -10.85 13.14 -2.12
C SER A 49 -10.12 12.05 -2.91
N ASN A 50 -10.90 11.22 -3.60
CA ASN A 50 -10.44 10.23 -4.56
C ASN A 50 -9.27 10.79 -5.42
N PRO A 51 -8.17 10.04 -5.62
CA PRO A 51 -7.00 10.53 -6.35
C PRO A 51 -7.31 10.97 -7.79
N ILE A 52 -8.26 10.33 -8.46
CA ILE A 52 -8.72 10.74 -9.81
C ILE A 52 -9.38 12.12 -9.72
N ASN A 53 -10.34 12.30 -8.80
CA ASN A 53 -11.01 13.59 -8.62
C ASN A 53 -10.05 14.71 -8.21
N ARG A 54 -8.91 14.38 -7.58
CA ARG A 54 -7.88 15.39 -7.26
C ARG A 54 -7.15 15.88 -8.50
N LEU A 55 -6.88 14.99 -9.45
CA LEU A 55 -6.12 15.35 -10.65
C LEU A 55 -6.93 16.19 -11.62
N GLU A 56 -8.27 16.09 -11.58
CA GLU A 56 -9.14 17.02 -12.31
C GLU A 56 -8.88 18.49 -11.93
N LYS A 57 -8.37 18.78 -10.72
CA LYS A 57 -8.03 20.15 -10.29
C LYS A 57 -6.90 20.78 -11.09
N ILE A 58 -6.09 20.01 -11.83
CA ILE A 58 -5.00 20.55 -12.67
C ILE A 58 -5.55 21.52 -13.71
N LYS A 59 -6.78 21.30 -14.19
CA LYS A 59 -7.48 22.16 -15.14
C LYS A 59 -7.67 23.59 -14.63
N ASP A 60 -7.83 23.71 -13.31
CA ASP A 60 -8.12 24.99 -12.63
C ASP A 60 -6.86 25.62 -12.00
N LEU A 61 -5.72 24.92 -12.00
CA LEU A 61 -4.51 25.43 -11.36
C LEU A 61 -3.85 26.51 -12.22
N PRO A 62 -3.48 27.66 -11.62
CA PRO A 62 -2.66 28.64 -12.33
C PRO A 62 -1.35 28.00 -12.75
N ARG A 63 -0.95 28.21 -14.01
CA ARG A 63 0.34 27.75 -14.52
C ARG A 63 1.45 28.52 -13.79
N PHE A 64 2.25 27.81 -13.00
CA PHE A 64 3.44 28.35 -12.35
C PHE A 64 4.66 28.11 -13.23
N ASP A 65 5.45 29.15 -13.47
CA ASP A 65 6.70 29.01 -14.20
C ASP A 65 7.60 27.93 -13.57
N GLY A 66 8.04 26.99 -14.40
CA GLY A 66 8.92 25.89 -14.00
C GLY A 66 8.23 24.66 -13.40
N VAL A 67 6.90 24.61 -13.30
CA VAL A 67 6.18 23.41 -12.83
C VAL A 67 5.42 22.75 -13.98
N SER A 68 5.84 21.53 -14.36
CA SER A 68 5.15 20.74 -15.38
C SER A 68 3.79 20.22 -14.91
N LEU A 69 2.93 19.80 -15.85
CA LEU A 69 1.65 19.13 -15.52
C LEU A 69 1.89 17.84 -14.71
N LYS A 70 2.96 17.08 -15.02
CA LYS A 70 3.42 15.94 -14.22
C LYS A 70 3.77 16.35 -12.78
N GLY A 71 4.55 17.43 -12.62
CA GLY A 71 4.91 17.96 -11.31
C GLY A 71 3.69 18.38 -10.48
N SER A 72 2.72 19.04 -11.14
CA SER A 72 1.45 19.43 -10.53
C SER A 72 0.61 18.22 -10.11
N ALA A 73 0.57 17.17 -10.93
CA ALA A 73 -0.13 15.92 -10.62
C ALA A 73 0.45 15.22 -9.38
N ILE A 74 1.78 15.06 -9.33
CA ILE A 74 2.47 14.47 -8.18
C ILE A 74 2.21 15.30 -6.91
N LYS A 75 2.29 16.63 -7.01
CA LYS A 75 2.01 17.53 -5.90
C LYS A 75 0.59 17.36 -5.37
N LEU A 76 -0.43 17.31 -6.24
CA LEU A 76 -1.83 17.09 -5.83
C LEU A 76 -2.06 15.72 -5.17
N LEU A 77 -1.33 14.69 -5.61
CA LEU A 77 -1.38 13.38 -4.96
C LEU A 77 -0.73 13.40 -3.57
N LEU A 78 0.36 14.15 -3.38
CA LEU A 78 1.10 14.27 -2.12
C LEU A 78 0.42 15.19 -1.09
N ASP A 79 -0.04 16.36 -1.51
CA ASP A 79 -0.55 17.42 -0.63
C ASP A 79 -1.93 17.07 -0.03
N GLY A 80 -2.68 16.18 -0.66
CA GLY A 80 -4.12 16.10 -0.39
C GLY A 80 -4.81 17.42 -0.79
N GLN A 81 -6.07 17.63 -0.40
CA GLN A 81 -6.86 18.78 -0.90
C GLN A 81 -6.36 20.18 -0.48
N ALA A 82 -5.41 20.32 0.44
CA ALA A 82 -4.98 21.62 0.96
C ALA A 82 -3.45 21.69 1.07
N GLY A 83 -2.82 22.54 0.26
CA GLY A 83 -1.38 22.74 0.15
C GLY A 83 -0.71 23.24 1.43
N GLY A 84 -0.57 22.38 2.43
CA GLY A 84 0.13 22.72 3.67
C GLY A 84 0.56 21.56 4.55
N TRP A 85 0.15 20.31 4.29
CA TRP A 85 0.57 19.17 5.11
C TRP A 85 0.99 18.02 4.21
N ILE A 86 2.28 17.67 4.24
CA ILE A 86 2.82 16.47 3.59
C ILE A 86 1.95 15.28 4.02
N GLY A 87 1.18 14.76 3.07
CA GLY A 87 -0.03 14.00 3.28
C GLY A 87 0.09 12.81 4.23
N ASN A 88 -1.06 12.42 4.77
CA ASN A 88 -1.22 11.23 5.57
C ASN A 88 -0.69 9.97 4.85
N LYS A 89 -0.61 8.84 5.58
CA LYS A 89 -0.11 7.54 5.08
C LYS A 89 -0.73 7.17 3.72
N ASN A 90 -2.01 7.45 3.50
CA ASN A 90 -2.75 7.07 2.28
C ASN A 90 -2.38 7.95 1.06
N SER A 91 -2.21 9.26 1.22
CA SER A 91 -1.78 10.14 0.12
C SER A 91 -0.41 9.72 -0.43
N ARG A 92 0.51 9.31 0.45
CA ARG A 92 1.84 8.83 0.06
C ARG A 92 1.76 7.52 -0.71
N VAL A 93 0.87 6.61 -0.30
CA VAL A 93 0.63 5.35 -1.02
C VAL A 93 0.06 5.62 -2.40
N GLN A 94 -0.92 6.52 -2.50
CA GLN A 94 -1.53 6.86 -3.78
C GLN A 94 -0.54 7.55 -4.72
N ALA A 95 0.27 8.50 -4.20
CA ALA A 95 1.32 9.14 -4.97
C ALA A 95 2.35 8.12 -5.50
N PHE A 96 2.78 7.19 -4.64
CA PHE A 96 3.68 6.10 -5.04
C PHE A 96 3.04 5.21 -6.10
N PHE A 97 1.81 4.77 -5.85
CA PHE A 97 1.08 3.86 -6.73
C PHE A 97 0.80 4.44 -8.12
N PHE A 98 0.60 5.76 -8.26
CA PHE A 98 0.29 6.39 -9.56
C PHE A 98 1.46 7.15 -10.18
N SER A 99 2.61 7.21 -9.52
CA SER A 99 3.78 7.94 -10.02
C SER A 99 4.26 7.48 -11.39
N ASP A 100 4.32 6.16 -11.63
CA ASP A 100 4.67 5.54 -12.90
C ASP A 100 3.61 5.82 -13.98
N VAL A 101 2.34 5.87 -13.59
CA VAL A 101 1.26 6.28 -14.50
C VAL A 101 1.49 7.71 -14.99
N ILE A 102 1.80 8.63 -14.08
CA ILE A 102 2.09 10.03 -14.40
C ILE A 102 3.36 10.15 -15.25
N ASP A 103 4.41 9.42 -14.88
CA ASP A 103 5.69 9.44 -15.60
C ASP A 103 5.55 8.91 -17.04
N SER A 104 4.67 7.91 -17.25
CA SER A 104 4.39 7.33 -18.58
C SER A 104 3.62 8.22 -19.55
N ILE A 105 3.23 9.43 -19.15
CA ILE A 105 2.58 10.40 -20.03
C ILE A 105 3.65 11.12 -20.86
N ASN A 106 3.39 11.38 -22.14
CA ASN A 106 4.33 12.12 -22.99
C ASN A 106 4.52 13.55 -22.45
N ASP A 107 5.77 14.01 -22.35
CA ASP A 107 6.13 15.36 -21.90
C ASP A 107 5.68 16.46 -22.89
N GLU A 108 5.40 16.10 -24.15
CA GLU A 108 4.88 17.02 -25.17
C GLU A 108 3.42 17.46 -24.92
N ILE A 109 2.71 16.80 -23.99
CA ILE A 109 1.32 17.15 -23.66
C ILE A 109 1.33 18.33 -22.70
N ASP A 110 0.96 19.51 -23.20
CA ASP A 110 0.90 20.77 -22.46
C ASP A 110 -0.54 21.29 -22.23
N ASP A 111 -1.53 20.63 -22.85
CA ASP A 111 -2.95 20.88 -22.60
C ASP A 111 -3.41 20.19 -21.29
N PRO A 112 -3.91 20.95 -20.29
CA PRO A 112 -4.33 20.40 -19.00
C PRO A 112 -5.50 19.41 -19.13
N ASP A 113 -6.42 19.63 -20.06
CA ASP A 113 -7.57 18.76 -20.26
C ASP A 113 -7.15 17.41 -20.86
N GLU A 114 -6.35 17.43 -21.92
CA GLU A 114 -5.78 16.23 -22.53
C GLU A 114 -4.93 15.45 -21.53
N PHE A 115 -4.08 16.14 -20.78
CA PHE A 115 -3.26 15.54 -19.73
C PHE A 115 -4.12 14.83 -18.67
N CYS A 116 -5.12 15.53 -18.12
CA CYS A 116 -6.01 14.97 -17.11
C CYS A 116 -6.76 13.74 -17.63
N ASN A 117 -7.30 13.82 -18.85
CA ASN A 117 -8.03 12.72 -19.46
C ASN A 117 -7.15 11.47 -19.61
N LYS A 118 -5.92 11.63 -20.14
CA LYS A 118 -4.97 10.53 -20.31
C LYS A 118 -4.52 9.93 -18.98
N VAL A 119 -4.19 10.76 -18.00
CA VAL A 119 -3.78 10.30 -16.66
C VAL A 119 -4.94 9.56 -15.99
N THR A 120 -6.14 10.14 -15.96
CA THR A 120 -7.33 9.54 -15.36
C THR A 120 -7.65 8.18 -15.99
N MET A 121 -7.57 8.06 -17.32
CA MET A 121 -7.77 6.78 -18.02
C MET A 121 -6.77 5.72 -17.55
N LYS A 122 -5.46 6.04 -17.57
CA LYS A 122 -4.41 5.09 -17.16
C LYS A 122 -4.51 4.72 -15.67
N MET A 123 -4.88 5.66 -14.81
CA MET A 123 -5.10 5.38 -13.39
C MET A 123 -6.25 4.39 -13.16
N LYS A 124 -7.38 4.56 -13.87
CA LYS A 124 -8.51 3.62 -13.80
C LYS A 124 -8.08 2.22 -14.23
N GLN A 125 -7.34 2.10 -15.33
CA GLN A 125 -6.79 0.83 -15.81
C GLN A 125 -5.84 0.20 -14.78
N LYS A 126 -5.00 1.00 -14.12
CA LYS A 126 -4.10 0.51 -13.07
C LYS A 126 -4.85 0.02 -11.84
N ILE A 127 -5.89 0.75 -11.41
CA ILE A 127 -6.76 0.33 -10.30
C ILE A 127 -7.44 -1.00 -10.64
N GLU A 128 -8.04 -1.13 -11.82
CA GLU A 128 -8.69 -2.37 -12.25
C GLU A 128 -7.70 -3.54 -12.31
N SER A 129 -6.51 -3.32 -12.88
CA SER A 129 -5.45 -4.33 -12.94
C SER A 129 -5.00 -4.77 -11.55
N PHE A 130 -4.92 -3.82 -10.61
CA PHE A 130 -4.56 -4.06 -9.23
C PHE A 130 -5.66 -4.82 -8.46
N ASP A 131 -6.92 -4.47 -8.66
CA ASP A 131 -8.05 -5.16 -8.05
C ASP A 131 -8.15 -6.61 -8.53
N ASN A 132 -7.91 -6.83 -9.83
CA ASN A 132 -7.81 -8.17 -10.42
C ASN A 132 -6.63 -8.95 -9.83
N PHE A 133 -5.46 -8.31 -9.74
CA PHE A 133 -4.28 -8.90 -9.11
C PHE A 133 -4.55 -9.33 -7.66
N LEU A 134 -5.26 -8.50 -6.88
CA LEU A 134 -5.62 -8.80 -5.49
C LEU A 134 -6.79 -9.78 -5.34
N THR A 135 -7.34 -10.34 -6.42
CA THR A 135 -8.47 -11.27 -6.34
C THR A 135 -7.96 -12.71 -6.23
N PRO A 136 -8.13 -13.36 -5.07
CA PRO A 136 -7.68 -14.74 -4.90
C PRO A 136 -8.54 -15.71 -5.73
N ILE A 137 -7.90 -16.73 -6.29
CA ILE A 137 -8.56 -17.84 -6.99
C ILE A 137 -8.57 -19.03 -6.04
N ASN A 138 -9.76 -19.52 -5.67
CA ASN A 138 -9.93 -20.63 -4.70
C ASN A 138 -9.20 -20.39 -3.36
N GLY A 139 -9.20 -19.15 -2.88
CA GLY A 139 -8.52 -18.77 -1.63
C GLY A 139 -6.99 -18.69 -1.76
N LEU A 140 -6.44 -18.62 -2.97
CA LEU A 140 -5.02 -18.45 -3.21
C LEU A 140 -4.75 -17.18 -4.02
N LEU A 141 -3.87 -16.33 -3.51
CA LEU A 141 -3.32 -15.16 -4.20
C LEU A 141 -1.90 -15.50 -4.64
N SER A 142 -1.64 -15.47 -5.96
CA SER A 142 -0.32 -15.73 -6.53
C SER A 142 0.31 -14.43 -7.02
N ILE A 143 1.54 -14.15 -6.59
CA ILE A 143 2.27 -12.94 -6.94
C ILE A 143 3.54 -13.35 -7.69
N GLU A 144 3.60 -13.01 -8.98
CA GLU A 144 4.84 -13.11 -9.75
C GLU A 144 5.74 -11.92 -9.44
N SER A 145 6.96 -12.17 -8.95
CA SER A 145 7.91 -11.12 -8.54
C SER A 145 8.12 -10.07 -9.64
N LYS A 146 8.28 -10.51 -10.89
CA LYS A 146 8.48 -9.64 -12.06
C LYS A 146 7.37 -8.59 -12.29
N ASN A 147 6.16 -8.85 -11.81
CA ASN A 147 5.01 -7.95 -12.02
C ASN A 147 4.75 -7.03 -10.82
N ILE A 148 5.51 -7.17 -9.73
CA ILE A 148 5.34 -6.38 -8.51
C ILE A 148 5.39 -4.88 -8.81
N LEU A 149 6.33 -4.39 -9.63
CA LEU A 149 6.42 -2.95 -9.91
C LEU A 149 5.21 -2.41 -10.65
N SER A 150 4.68 -3.18 -11.60
CA SER A 150 3.48 -2.81 -12.34
C SER A 150 2.28 -2.61 -11.41
N TYR A 151 2.21 -3.37 -10.31
CA TYR A 151 1.14 -3.27 -9.33
C TYR A 151 1.41 -2.23 -8.25
N TRP A 152 2.65 -2.09 -7.80
CA TRP A 152 2.95 -1.31 -6.60
C TRP A 152 3.57 0.06 -6.90
N GLY A 153 4.31 0.22 -8.00
CA GLY A 153 5.05 1.44 -8.38
C GLY A 153 6.55 1.21 -8.52
N HIS A 154 7.24 2.12 -9.21
CA HIS A 154 8.61 1.92 -9.71
C HIS A 154 9.77 2.43 -8.82
N HIS A 155 9.54 2.86 -7.57
CA HIS A 155 10.64 3.52 -6.83
C HIS A 155 11.54 2.56 -6.08
N ASN A 156 12.85 2.75 -6.27
CA ASN A 156 13.93 2.20 -5.45
C ASN A 156 13.98 0.67 -5.39
N ILE A 157 13.56 -0.02 -6.44
CA ILE A 157 13.70 -1.49 -6.57
C ILE A 157 14.45 -1.76 -7.86
N SER A 158 15.65 -2.32 -7.73
CA SER A 158 16.41 -2.76 -8.89
C SER A 158 15.61 -3.77 -9.71
N SER A 159 15.53 -3.57 -11.03
CA SER A 159 14.95 -4.55 -11.96
C SER A 159 15.68 -5.90 -11.90
N THR A 160 16.94 -5.92 -11.45
CA THR A 160 17.71 -7.16 -11.22
C THR A 160 17.16 -8.00 -10.07
N LEU A 161 16.44 -7.42 -9.11
CA LEU A 161 15.75 -8.18 -8.07
C LEU A 161 14.57 -8.99 -8.65
N LEU A 162 14.08 -8.55 -9.81
CA LEU A 162 12.87 -9.04 -10.46
C LEU A 162 13.17 -9.87 -11.71
N SER A 163 14.46 -9.99 -12.09
CA SER A 163 14.89 -10.81 -13.23
C SER A 163 14.77 -12.30 -12.95
N GLU A 164 14.81 -12.71 -11.68
CA GLU A 164 14.45 -14.08 -11.27
C GLU A 164 12.93 -14.16 -11.05
N SER A 165 12.24 -14.96 -11.88
CA SER A 165 10.82 -15.24 -11.72
C SER A 165 10.60 -16.08 -10.47
N LYS A 166 10.26 -15.43 -9.35
CA LYS A 166 9.85 -16.07 -8.10
C LYS A 166 8.35 -15.87 -7.92
N ASN A 167 7.63 -16.97 -7.73
CA ASN A 167 6.21 -16.92 -7.44
C ASN A 167 6.00 -17.01 -5.94
N ILE A 168 5.31 -16.02 -5.38
CA ILE A 168 4.90 -15.98 -3.99
C ILE A 168 3.43 -16.39 -3.92
N SER A 169 3.14 -17.45 -3.18
CA SER A 169 1.78 -17.95 -2.98
C SER A 169 1.29 -17.57 -1.58
N ILE A 170 0.15 -16.88 -1.51
CA ILE A 170 -0.47 -16.43 -0.26
C ILE A 170 -1.86 -17.06 -0.14
N ARG A 171 -2.08 -17.87 0.89
CA ARG A 171 -3.41 -18.42 1.18
C ARG A 171 -4.27 -17.34 1.85
N ILE A 172 -5.37 -17.00 1.22
CA ILE A 172 -6.36 -16.07 1.76
C ILE A 172 -7.38 -16.85 2.59
N LEU A 173 -7.51 -16.49 3.85
CA LEU A 173 -8.43 -17.07 4.81
C LEU A 173 -9.63 -16.14 5.02
N PRO A 174 -10.83 -16.70 5.22
CA PRO A 174 -11.99 -15.89 5.57
C PRO A 174 -11.77 -15.18 6.91
N ASN A 175 -12.50 -14.10 7.10
CA ASN A 175 -12.62 -13.48 8.43
C ASN A 175 -13.43 -14.42 9.33
N CYS A 176 -12.89 -14.78 10.49
CA CYS A 176 -13.52 -15.72 11.43
C CYS A 176 -14.03 -15.04 12.70
N GLU A 177 -13.85 -13.72 12.82
CA GLU A 177 -14.36 -12.89 13.91
C GLU A 177 -14.70 -11.47 13.42
N THR A 178 -15.49 -10.74 14.21
CA THR A 178 -15.79 -9.33 13.98
C THR A 178 -14.81 -8.43 14.73
N SER A 179 -14.55 -7.23 14.19
CA SER A 179 -13.74 -6.21 14.88
C SER A 179 -14.45 -5.57 16.09
N GLU A 180 -15.70 -5.98 16.35
CA GLU A 180 -16.56 -5.46 17.43
C GLU A 180 -15.96 -5.68 18.81
N MET A 181 -15.21 -6.78 19.00
CA MET A 181 -14.48 -7.05 20.24
C MET A 181 -13.42 -5.98 20.60
N PHE A 182 -13.09 -5.09 19.67
CA PHE A 182 -12.14 -3.99 19.82
C PHE A 182 -12.80 -2.60 19.70
N GLU A 183 -14.13 -2.50 19.80
CA GLU A 183 -14.90 -1.26 19.62
C GLU A 183 -14.46 -0.08 20.49
N ARG A 184 -13.87 -0.35 21.65
CA ARG A 184 -13.39 0.69 22.56
C ARG A 184 -12.04 1.28 22.14
N LEU A 185 -11.35 0.67 21.18
CA LEU A 185 -10.07 1.14 20.68
C LEU A 185 -10.24 2.15 19.53
N PRO A 186 -9.34 3.15 19.41
CA PRO A 186 -9.25 4.00 18.23
C PRO A 186 -9.10 3.16 16.95
N SER A 187 -9.68 3.64 15.84
CA SER A 187 -9.77 2.88 14.57
C SER A 187 -8.46 2.20 14.13
N ALA A 188 -7.33 2.91 14.17
CA ALA A 188 -6.03 2.35 13.78
C ALA A 188 -5.54 1.24 14.72
N ILE A 189 -5.71 1.41 16.04
CA ILE A 189 -5.31 0.41 17.04
C ILE A 189 -6.24 -0.79 16.96
N ARG A 190 -7.55 -0.55 16.80
CA ARG A 190 -8.58 -1.57 16.60
C ARG A 190 -8.24 -2.52 15.48
N ARG A 191 -7.89 -1.97 14.30
CA ARG A 191 -7.50 -2.73 13.12
C ARG A 191 -6.27 -3.59 13.41
N ASP A 192 -5.20 -2.99 13.92
CA ASP A 192 -3.95 -3.70 14.17
C ASP A 192 -4.13 -4.81 15.23
N SER A 193 -4.91 -4.55 16.28
CA SER A 193 -5.29 -5.54 17.30
C SER A 193 -6.12 -6.69 16.73
N TYR A 194 -7.09 -6.38 15.87
CA TYR A 194 -7.91 -7.37 15.18
C TYR A 194 -7.06 -8.26 14.27
N HIS A 195 -6.25 -7.66 13.41
CA HIS A 195 -5.35 -8.42 12.54
C HIS A 195 -4.38 -9.26 13.35
N TYR A 196 -3.80 -8.73 14.43
CA TYR A 196 -2.94 -9.51 15.31
C TYR A 196 -3.68 -10.72 15.89
N HIS A 197 -4.88 -10.52 16.44
CA HIS A 197 -5.65 -11.56 17.07
C HIS A 197 -6.03 -12.71 16.12
N MET A 198 -6.48 -12.36 14.92
CA MET A 198 -6.82 -13.31 13.87
C MET A 198 -5.67 -14.29 13.58
N LEU A 199 -4.43 -13.85 13.72
CA LEU A 199 -3.26 -14.66 13.40
C LEU A 199 -2.68 -15.47 14.50
N LYS A 200 -2.83 -14.97 15.72
CA LYS A 200 -2.50 -15.78 16.88
C LYS A 200 -3.37 -17.03 16.90
N LYS A 201 -4.61 -16.94 16.43
CA LYS A 201 -5.47 -18.12 16.22
C LYS A 201 -4.92 -19.10 15.18
N GLU A 202 -4.38 -18.58 14.08
CA GLU A 202 -3.72 -19.39 13.06
C GLU A 202 -2.34 -19.91 13.49
N LYS A 203 -1.90 -19.62 14.73
CA LYS A 203 -0.62 -20.07 15.33
C LYS A 203 0.58 -19.80 14.43
N VAL A 204 0.72 -18.55 13.99
CA VAL A 204 1.73 -18.17 13.01
C VAL A 204 3.06 -17.86 13.68
N ASP A 205 4.14 -18.47 13.21
CA ASP A 205 5.47 -18.28 13.82
C ASP A 205 6.00 -16.84 13.64
N VAL A 206 5.66 -16.22 12.50
CA VAL A 206 6.15 -14.89 12.11
C VAL A 206 5.00 -14.02 11.57
N ILE A 207 4.97 -12.76 11.99
CA ILE A 207 4.09 -11.70 11.49
C ILE A 207 4.94 -10.63 10.83
N LEU A 208 4.66 -10.34 9.55
CA LEU A 208 5.34 -9.30 8.77
C LEU A 208 4.43 -8.08 8.69
N VAL A 209 4.90 -6.90 9.09
CA VAL A 209 4.08 -5.68 9.08
C VAL A 209 4.87 -4.45 8.66
N GLY A 210 4.23 -3.57 7.88
CA GLY A 210 4.83 -2.30 7.45
C GLY A 210 4.67 -1.14 8.44
N ASP A 211 3.92 -1.31 9.53
CA ASP A 211 3.69 -0.24 10.51
C ASP A 211 4.67 -0.32 11.69
N ALA A 212 5.49 0.73 11.86
CA ALA A 212 6.45 0.82 12.95
C ALA A 212 5.81 0.80 14.35
N ASN A 213 4.53 1.18 14.46
CA ASN A 213 3.81 1.19 15.73
C ASN A 213 3.02 -0.10 15.99
N TYR A 214 3.03 -1.08 15.08
CA TYR A 214 2.21 -2.29 15.20
C TYR A 214 2.39 -3.02 16.54
N LYS A 215 3.63 -3.09 17.06
CA LYS A 215 3.93 -3.73 18.36
C LYS A 215 3.21 -3.08 19.56
N LYS A 216 2.83 -1.80 19.46
CA LYS A 216 2.06 -1.09 20.50
C LYS A 216 0.57 -1.37 20.43
N ASN A 217 0.10 -1.95 19.32
CA ASN A 217 -1.31 -2.14 19.02
C ASN A 217 -1.73 -3.61 19.07
N ILE A 218 -0.91 -4.50 19.65
CA ILE A 218 -1.19 -5.94 19.71
C ILE A 218 -2.33 -6.25 20.70
N CYS A 219 -3.17 -7.23 20.37
CA CYS A 219 -4.22 -7.71 21.26
C CYS A 219 -3.60 -8.40 22.49
N SER A 220 -4.05 -8.01 23.69
CA SER A 220 -3.60 -8.55 24.97
C SER A 220 -4.53 -9.64 25.54
N CYS A 221 -5.38 -10.27 24.72
CA CYS A 221 -6.28 -11.31 25.21
C CYS A 221 -5.51 -12.58 25.60
N GLN A 222 -6.10 -13.39 26.49
CA GLN A 222 -5.46 -14.63 26.96
C GLN A 222 -5.10 -15.59 25.82
N THR A 223 -5.92 -15.63 24.76
CA THR A 223 -5.64 -16.46 23.57
C THR A 223 -4.38 -16.00 22.85
N CYS A 224 -4.19 -14.69 22.71
CA CYS A 224 -3.03 -14.10 22.05
C CYS A 224 -1.73 -14.26 22.85
N MET A 225 -1.82 -14.39 24.17
CA MET A 225 -0.67 -14.58 25.07
C MET A 225 -0.14 -16.02 25.13
N LYS A 226 -0.90 -17.02 24.63
CA LYS A 226 -0.56 -18.45 24.79
C LYS A 226 0.51 -18.97 23.86
N TYR A 227 0.74 -18.29 22.76
CA TYR A 227 1.65 -18.73 21.71
C TYR A 227 2.58 -17.56 21.43
N ASP A 228 3.88 -17.80 21.26
CA ASP A 228 4.84 -16.77 20.88
C ASP A 228 4.88 -16.63 19.36
N CYS A 229 5.05 -15.41 18.86
CA CYS A 229 5.30 -15.17 17.45
C CYS A 229 6.32 -14.05 17.29
N GLU A 230 7.22 -14.20 16.33
CA GLU A 230 8.12 -13.13 15.93
C GLU A 230 7.32 -12.06 15.17
N ILE A 231 7.48 -10.79 15.55
CA ILE A 231 6.92 -9.66 14.80
C ILE A 231 8.07 -8.94 14.11
N VAL A 232 8.14 -9.09 12.79
CA VAL A 232 9.11 -8.42 11.92
C VAL A 232 8.45 -7.17 11.35
N ILE A 233 8.96 -6.03 11.79
CA ILE A 233 8.59 -4.75 11.19
C ILE A 233 9.41 -4.59 9.90
N LEU A 234 8.74 -4.62 8.76
CA LEU A 234 9.29 -4.29 7.45
C LEU A 234 9.43 -2.78 7.33
N THR A 235 10.30 -2.20 8.16
CA THR A 235 10.60 -0.76 8.14
C THR A 235 11.79 -0.42 7.27
N ASP A 236 11.69 0.82 6.83
CA ASP A 236 12.60 1.58 6.01
C ASP A 236 13.80 2.11 6.84
N THR A 237 14.72 1.21 7.24
CA THR A 237 15.99 1.62 7.87
C THR A 237 16.72 2.63 6.96
N ARG A 238 16.62 2.46 5.64
CA ARG A 238 17.18 3.34 4.61
C ARG A 238 16.48 4.72 4.54
N ARG A 239 15.16 4.85 4.75
CA ARG A 239 14.46 6.16 4.87
C ARG A 239 15.03 6.92 6.04
N LYS A 240 15.18 6.22 7.16
CA LYS A 240 15.56 6.87 8.40
C LYS A 240 16.98 7.39 8.27
N GLU A 241 17.86 6.63 7.62
CA GLU A 241 19.19 7.09 7.18
C GLU A 241 19.11 8.24 6.17
N LEU A 242 18.27 8.14 5.12
CA LEU A 242 18.12 9.17 4.06
C LEU A 242 17.47 10.48 4.55
N LEU A 243 16.64 10.41 5.57
CA LEU A 243 15.95 11.55 6.17
C LEU A 243 16.66 12.05 7.45
N ASN A 244 17.84 11.51 7.79
CA ASN A 244 18.58 11.81 9.03
C ASN A 244 17.70 11.75 10.29
N LEU A 245 16.87 10.71 10.39
CA LEU A 245 16.00 10.45 11.54
C LEU A 245 16.60 9.42 12.52
N ILE A 246 17.86 9.02 12.29
CA ILE A 246 18.74 8.24 13.19
C ILE A 246 20.11 8.93 13.15
#